data_AF-A0A9W6GN15-F1
#
_entry.id   AF-A0A9W6GN15-F1
#
_cell.length_a   1.000
_cell.length_b   1.000
_cell.length_c   1.000
_cell.angle_alpha   90.00
_cell.angle_beta   90.00
_cell.angle_gamma   90.00
#
_symmetry.space_group_name_H-M   'P 1'
#
loop_
_entity.id
_entity.type
_entity.pdbx_description
1 polymer ?
#
loop_
_entity_poly.entity_id
_entity_poly.type
_entity_poly.pdbx_seq_one_letter_code
_entity_poly.pdbx_strand_id
1 'polypeptide(L)'
;MIKRMKYFITFFFFGFLIFGMWEWIQTPFFTDITDEINIIVWYRVHCTIGDIMIMGFSILFWSLIKRSNTWFFAPRGRDYLAVTIMGTAYTAYSEILNVVVRRSWAYSELMPMIPGTHIGIVPIVQWLALPSIILYICARFTRGR
;
A
#
# COMPACT_ATOMS: atom_id res chain seq x y z
N MET A 1 21.45 -16.09 -0.02
CA MET A 1 21.35 -15.06 1.04
C MET A 1 21.37 -13.64 0.47
N ILE A 2 22.39 -13.26 -0.31
CA ILE A 2 22.57 -11.89 -0.86
C ILE A 2 21.36 -11.38 -1.67
N LYS A 3 20.78 -12.20 -2.55
CA LYS A 3 19.59 -11.81 -3.34
C LYS A 3 18.36 -11.48 -2.48
N ARG A 4 18.12 -12.23 -1.40
CA ARG A 4 17.01 -11.95 -0.47
C ARG A 4 17.23 -10.62 0.25
N MET A 5 18.45 -10.41 0.76
CA MET A 5 18.82 -9.17 1.44
C MET A 5 18.64 -7.96 0.52
N LYS A 6 19.15 -8.04 -0.72
CA LYS A 6 18.95 -6.99 -1.74
C LYS A 6 17.47 -6.70 -1.98
N TYR A 7 16.65 -7.74 -2.14
CA TYR A 7 15.21 -7.59 -2.37
C TYR A 7 14.51 -6.87 -1.21
N PHE A 8 14.78 -7.27 0.03
CA PHE A 8 14.15 -6.63 1.19
C PHE A 8 14.61 -5.19 1.37
N ILE A 9 15.89 -4.88 1.14
CA ILE A 9 16.38 -3.50 1.14
C ILE A 9 15.64 -2.67 0.09
N THR A 10 15.53 -3.17 -1.14
CA THR A 10 14.79 -2.45 -2.20
C THR A 10 13.31 -2.35 -1.89
N PHE A 11 12.71 -3.36 -1.26
CA PHE A 11 11.31 -3.36 -0.86
C PHE A 11 11.01 -2.27 0.17
N PHE A 12 11.80 -2.19 1.24
CA PHE A 12 11.60 -1.15 2.24
C PHE A 12 11.90 0.24 1.69
N PHE A 13 12.97 0.39 0.89
CA PHE A 13 13.34 1.66 0.30
C PHE A 13 12.30 2.19 -0.69
N PHE A 14 11.95 1.41 -1.72
CA PHE A 14 10.96 1.83 -2.71
C PHE A 14 9.54 1.83 -2.14
N GLY A 15 9.22 0.94 -1.20
CA GLY A 15 7.95 0.97 -0.48
C GLY A 15 7.77 2.29 0.26
N PHE A 16 8.77 2.71 1.06
CA PHE A 16 8.73 3.98 1.76
C PHE A 16 8.63 5.18 0.81
N LEU A 17 9.44 5.21 -0.26
CA LEU A 17 9.39 6.30 -1.21
C LEU A 17 8.06 6.38 -1.96
N ILE A 18 7.57 5.27 -2.50
CA ILE A 18 6.40 5.26 -3.37
C ILE A 18 5.10 5.44 -2.56
N PHE A 19 4.92 4.70 -1.48
CA PHE A 19 3.76 4.91 -0.60
C PHE A 19 3.84 6.28 0.07
N GLY A 20 5.00 6.68 0.58
CA GLY A 20 5.17 7.99 1.21
C GLY A 20 4.88 9.15 0.27
N MET A 21 5.37 9.11 -0.97
CA MET A 21 5.00 10.12 -1.98
C MET A 21 3.50 10.14 -2.26
N TRP A 22 2.87 8.96 -2.35
CA TRP A 22 1.44 8.87 -2.56
C TRP A 22 0.63 9.46 -1.40
N GLU A 23 1.02 9.20 -0.15
CA GLU A 23 0.39 9.77 1.03
C GLU A 23 0.35 11.30 1.00
N TRP A 24 1.43 11.93 0.53
CA TRP A 24 1.46 13.38 0.33
C TRP A 24 0.57 13.83 -0.84
N ILE A 25 0.59 13.12 -1.96
CA ILE A 25 -0.26 13.44 -3.13
C ILE A 25 -1.74 13.33 -2.78
N GLN A 26 -2.14 12.35 -1.97
CA GLN A 26 -3.54 12.13 -1.64
C GLN A 26 -4.07 13.01 -0.50
N THR A 27 -3.19 13.77 0.17
CA THR A 27 -3.57 14.63 1.31
C THR A 27 -4.80 15.51 1.04
N PRO A 28 -4.96 16.18 -0.12
CA PRO A 28 -6.12 17.02 -0.40
C PRO A 28 -7.48 16.28 -0.39
N PHE A 29 -7.48 14.95 -0.52
CA PHE A 29 -8.70 14.13 -0.51
C PHE A 29 -9.16 13.75 0.90
N PHE A 30 -8.37 14.07 1.92
CA PHE A 30 -8.68 13.81 3.31
C PHE A 30 -8.83 15.11 4.08
N THR A 31 -9.67 15.09 5.12
CA THR A 31 -9.78 16.19 6.07
C THR A 31 -8.83 15.91 7.23
N ASP A 32 -7.86 16.78 7.43
CA ASP A 32 -6.95 16.68 8.57
C ASP A 32 -7.66 17.10 9.87
N ILE A 33 -7.36 16.39 10.96
CA ILE A 33 -8.01 16.56 12.27
C ILE A 33 -7.42 17.76 13.02
N THR A 34 -6.27 18.27 12.56
CA THR A 34 -5.51 19.35 13.18
C THR A 34 -4.68 20.08 12.13
N ASP A 35 -4.37 21.36 12.40
CA ASP A 35 -3.46 22.17 11.61
C ASP A 35 -1.99 22.02 12.05
N GLU A 36 -1.73 21.23 13.09
CA GLU A 36 -0.38 20.98 13.60
C GLU A 36 0.44 20.12 12.63
N ILE A 37 1.44 20.73 12.00
CA ILE A 37 2.28 20.09 10.98
C ILE A 37 2.96 18.80 11.47
N ASN A 38 3.38 18.75 12.74
CA ASN A 38 4.04 17.58 13.31
C ASN A 38 3.09 16.37 13.36
N ILE A 39 1.81 16.61 13.67
CA ILE A 39 0.80 15.58 13.75
C ILE A 39 0.43 15.09 12.33
N ILE A 40 0.27 16.01 11.38
CA ILE A 40 0.01 15.67 9.97
C ILE A 40 1.15 14.81 9.41
N VAL A 41 2.40 15.23 9.59
CA VAL A 41 3.58 14.47 9.14
C VAL A 41 3.60 13.08 9.77
N TRP A 42 3.31 12.98 11.08
CA TRP A 42 3.25 11.70 11.77
C TRP A 42 2.18 10.77 11.18
N TYR A 43 0.98 11.28 10.87
CA TYR A 43 -0.07 10.48 10.24
C TYR A 43 0.37 9.94 8.88
N ARG A 44 0.98 10.77 8.02
CA ARG A 44 1.46 10.32 6.70
C ARG A 44 2.54 9.25 6.81
N VAL A 45 3.47 9.41 7.75
CA VAL A 45 4.51 8.40 8.03
C VAL A 45 3.90 7.12 8.58
N HIS A 46 2.98 7.21 9.52
CA HIS A 46 2.29 6.06 10.11
C HIS A 46 1.50 5.27 9.04
N CYS A 47 0.76 5.96 8.16
CA CYS A 47 0.05 5.33 7.04
C CYS A 47 1.03 4.64 6.08
N THR A 48 2.13 5.31 5.71
CA THR A 48 3.19 4.74 4.86
C THR A 48 3.74 3.45 5.45
N ILE A 49 4.02 3.42 6.76
CA ILE A 49 4.49 2.21 7.45
C ILE A 49 3.42 1.11 7.40
N GLY A 50 2.16 1.48 7.63
CA GLY A 50 1.02 0.57 7.49
C GLY A 50 0.94 -0.09 6.12
N ASP A 51 1.05 0.68 5.05
CA ASP A 51 1.00 0.15 3.67
C ASP A 51 2.14 -0.82 3.36
N ILE A 52 3.37 -0.49 3.79
CA ILE A 52 4.52 -1.39 3.66
C ILE A 52 4.26 -2.69 4.41
N MET A 53 3.69 -2.63 5.62
CA MET A 53 3.34 -3.81 6.40
C MET A 53 2.28 -4.66 5.69
N ILE A 54 1.18 -4.05 5.22
CA ILE A 54 0.10 -4.75 4.52
C ILE A 54 0.64 -5.42 3.25
N MET A 55 1.49 -4.73 2.49
CA MET A 55 2.11 -5.30 1.29
C MET A 55 3.06 -6.46 1.66
N GLY A 56 3.84 -6.30 2.72
CA GLY A 56 4.72 -7.35 3.25
C GLY A 56 3.94 -8.60 3.66
N PHE A 57 2.84 -8.43 4.41
CA PHE A 57 1.96 -9.53 4.80
C PHE A 57 1.28 -10.19 3.60
N SER A 58 0.86 -9.41 2.60
CA SER A 58 0.30 -9.94 1.36
C SER A 58 1.31 -10.81 0.61
N ILE A 59 2.57 -10.39 0.53
CA ILE A 59 3.66 -11.19 -0.06
C ILE A 59 3.89 -12.46 0.75
N LEU A 60 3.94 -12.37 2.08
CA LEU A 60 4.15 -13.54 2.95
C LEU A 60 3.00 -14.55 2.80
N PHE A 61 1.75 -14.09 2.86
CA PHE A 61 0.57 -14.93 2.69
C PHE A 61 0.53 -15.60 1.31
N TRP A 62 0.82 -14.86 0.24
CA TRP A 62 0.93 -15.44 -1.10
C TRP A 62 2.03 -16.50 -1.19
N SER A 63 3.14 -16.27 -0.50
CA SER A 63 4.25 -17.22 -0.46
C SER A 63 3.88 -18.52 0.25
N LEU A 64 3.04 -18.46 1.29
CA LEU A 64 2.48 -19.63 1.96
C LEU A 64 1.59 -20.42 1.01
N ILE A 65 0.68 -19.76 0.28
CA ILE A 65 -0.20 -20.39 -0.72
C ILE A 65 0.63 -21.08 -1.81
N LYS A 66 1.66 -20.41 -2.32
CA LYS A 66 2.54 -20.98 -3.36
C LYS A 66 3.56 -21.97 -2.83
N ARG A 67 3.66 -22.14 -1.50
CA ARG A 67 4.70 -22.93 -0.81
C ARG A 67 6.11 -22.59 -1.32
N SER A 68 6.35 -21.31 -1.63
CA SER A 68 7.59 -20.85 -2.24
C SER A 68 7.88 -19.40 -1.88
N ASN A 69 9.14 -19.12 -1.53
CA ASN A 69 9.65 -17.79 -1.21
C ASN A 69 10.63 -17.29 -2.29
N THR A 70 10.44 -17.70 -3.55
CA THR A 70 11.28 -17.27 -4.68
C THR A 70 10.50 -16.61 -5.81
N TRP A 71 9.17 -16.69 -5.78
CA TRP A 71 8.33 -16.13 -6.84
C TRP A 71 8.46 -14.61 -6.94
N PHE A 72 8.71 -13.90 -5.84
CA PHE A 72 8.83 -12.44 -5.84
C PHE A 72 10.13 -11.95 -6.49
N PHE A 73 11.11 -12.82 -6.73
CA PHE A 73 12.25 -12.50 -7.62
C PHE A 73 11.86 -12.54 -9.09
N ALA A 74 10.72 -13.15 -9.40
CA ALA A 74 10.27 -13.48 -10.75
C ALA A 74 8.74 -13.43 -10.88
N PRO A 75 8.09 -12.34 -10.44
CA PRO A 75 6.64 -12.28 -10.33
C PRO A 75 6.00 -12.42 -11.72
N ARG A 76 4.93 -13.21 -11.78
CA ARG A 76 4.06 -13.37 -12.96
C ARG A 76 2.78 -12.56 -12.76
N GLY A 77 1.97 -12.38 -13.81
CA GLY A 77 0.70 -11.62 -13.76
C GLY A 77 -0.18 -11.97 -12.55
N ARG A 78 -0.34 -13.28 -12.27
CA ARG A 78 -1.10 -13.77 -11.09
C ARG A 78 -0.56 -13.33 -9.73
N ASP A 79 0.75 -13.09 -9.64
CA ASP A 79 1.40 -12.71 -8.38
C ASP A 79 1.13 -11.23 -8.06
N TYR A 80 1.18 -10.37 -9.09
CA TYR A 80 0.76 -8.98 -8.99
C TYR A 80 -0.72 -8.88 -8.60
N LEU A 81 -1.58 -9.61 -9.32
CA LEU A 81 -3.02 -9.63 -9.08
C LEU A 81 -3.34 -10.08 -7.64
N ALA A 82 -2.70 -11.14 -7.15
CA ALA A 82 -2.93 -11.64 -5.80
C ALA A 82 -2.58 -10.59 -4.73
N VAL A 83 -1.39 -9.98 -4.82
CA VAL A 83 -0.94 -8.95 -3.86
C VAL A 83 -1.86 -7.73 -3.90
N THR A 84 -2.22 -7.27 -5.11
CA THR A 84 -3.15 -6.15 -5.29
C THR A 84 -4.54 -6.45 -4.73
N ILE A 85 -5.12 -7.63 -4.99
CA ILE A 85 -6.45 -8.00 -4.46
C ILE A 85 -6.43 -8.05 -2.93
N MET A 86 -5.41 -8.68 -2.34
CA MET A 86 -5.32 -8.80 -0.88
C MET A 86 -5.23 -7.43 -0.20
N GLY A 87 -4.37 -6.56 -0.73
CA GLY A 87 -4.22 -5.22 -0.22
C GLY A 87 -5.47 -4.36 -0.43
N THR A 88 -6.07 -4.40 -1.62
CA THR A 88 -7.32 -3.68 -1.91
C THR A 88 -8.46 -4.13 -0.99
N ALA A 89 -8.59 -5.44 -0.76
CA ALA A 89 -9.61 -5.98 0.15
C ALA A 89 -9.38 -5.53 1.60
N TYR A 90 -8.13 -5.54 2.07
CA TYR A 90 -7.78 -5.03 3.39
C TYR A 90 -8.08 -3.53 3.51
N THR A 91 -7.72 -2.74 2.50
CA THR A 91 -7.95 -1.29 2.49
C THR A 91 -9.43 -0.95 2.47
N ALA A 92 -10.23 -1.61 1.64
CA ALA A 92 -11.68 -1.44 1.64
C ALA A 92 -12.29 -1.75 3.01
N TYR A 93 -11.84 -2.83 3.67
CA TYR A 93 -12.26 -3.17 5.02
C TYR A 93 -11.83 -2.10 6.05
N SER A 94 -10.57 -1.65 5.99
CA SER A 94 -10.02 -0.64 6.89
C SER A 94 -10.72 0.71 6.74
N GLU A 95 -11.02 1.13 5.52
CA GLU A 95 -11.73 2.39 5.24
C GLU A 95 -13.15 2.35 5.83
N ILE A 96 -13.93 1.29 5.60
CA ILE A 96 -15.26 1.17 6.21
C ILE A 96 -15.16 1.24 7.74
N LEU A 97 -14.20 0.52 8.32
CA LEU A 97 -14.04 0.45 9.76
C LEU A 97 -13.60 1.80 10.37
N ASN A 98 -12.73 2.54 9.69
CA ASN A 98 -12.25 3.83 10.21
C ASN A 98 -13.18 5.00 9.88
N VAL A 99 -13.80 5.04 8.71
CA VAL A 99 -14.70 6.12 8.31
C VAL A 99 -16.08 5.95 8.94
N VAL A 100 -16.67 4.75 8.88
CA VAL A 100 -18.06 4.53 9.31
C VAL A 100 -18.13 4.20 10.79
N VAL A 101 -17.28 3.27 11.27
CA VAL A 101 -17.41 2.73 12.63
C VAL A 101 -16.65 3.58 13.64
N ARG A 102 -15.36 3.82 13.42
CA ARG A 102 -14.50 4.53 14.38
C ARG A 102 -14.49 6.04 14.20
N ARG A 103 -14.90 6.53 13.04
CA ARG A 103 -14.80 7.95 12.63
C ARG A 103 -13.41 8.54 12.90
N SER A 104 -12.38 7.71 12.67
CA SER A 104 -10.98 8.04 12.93
C SER A 104 -10.46 9.13 11.98
N TRP A 105 -11.02 9.20 10.77
CA TRP A 105 -10.71 10.21 9.75
C TRP A 105 -11.93 10.43 8.85
N ALA A 106 -11.91 11.53 8.11
CA ALA A 106 -12.97 11.91 7.17
C ALA A 106 -12.39 12.28 5.81
N TYR A 107 -13.17 12.05 4.76
CA TYR A 107 -12.85 12.50 3.41
C TYR A 107 -13.16 13.99 3.24
N SER A 108 -12.41 14.66 2.37
CA SER A 108 -12.77 16.01 1.92
C SER A 108 -13.82 15.95 0.81
N GLU A 109 -14.40 17.10 0.46
CA GLU A 109 -15.36 17.22 -0.65
C GLU A 109 -14.75 16.82 -2.02
N LEU A 110 -13.42 16.82 -2.13
CA LEU A 110 -12.72 16.45 -3.35
C LEU A 110 -12.64 14.94 -3.55
N MET A 111 -12.93 14.12 -2.53
CA MET A 111 -12.79 12.67 -2.60
C MET A 111 -13.87 12.04 -3.47
N PRO A 112 -13.51 11.46 -4.64
CA PRO A 112 -14.47 10.67 -5.38
C PRO A 112 -14.74 9.37 -4.62
N MET A 113 -16.02 9.08 -4.38
CA MET A 113 -16.46 7.87 -3.69
C MET A 113 -16.95 6.81 -4.69
N ILE A 114 -16.79 5.54 -4.34
CA ILE A 114 -17.40 4.43 -5.10
C ILE A 114 -18.93 4.50 -4.91
N PRO A 115 -19.72 4.61 -6.00
CA PRO A 115 -21.17 4.74 -5.91
C PRO A 115 -21.81 3.60 -5.09
N GLY A 116 -22.72 3.97 -4.19
CA GLY A 116 -23.40 3.00 -3.30
C GLY A 116 -22.55 2.52 -2.11
N THR A 117 -21.39 3.12 -1.87
CA THR A 117 -20.52 2.80 -0.72
C THR A 117 -20.00 4.06 -0.03
N HIS A 118 -19.31 3.87 1.10
CA HIS A 118 -18.55 4.92 1.80
C HIS A 118 -17.03 4.78 1.59
N ILE A 119 -16.61 4.19 0.48
CA ILE A 119 -15.18 3.96 0.18
C ILE A 119 -14.71 5.01 -0.80
N GLY A 120 -13.64 5.71 -0.44
CA GLY A 120 -12.95 6.63 -1.33
C GLY A 120 -12.15 5.91 -2.42
N ILE A 121 -12.15 6.44 -3.64
CA ILE A 121 -11.49 5.81 -4.79
C ILE A 121 -9.97 5.93 -4.69
N VAL A 122 -9.43 7.00 -4.09
CA VAL A 122 -7.98 7.28 -4.08
C VAL A 122 -7.17 6.17 -3.38
N PRO A 123 -7.53 5.68 -2.17
CA PRO A 123 -6.90 4.52 -1.54
C PRO A 123 -7.04 3.23 -2.35
N ILE A 124 -8.12 3.07 -3.11
CA ILE A 124 -8.29 1.90 -3.98
C ILE A 124 -7.32 1.98 -5.16
N VAL A 125 -7.18 3.15 -5.79
CA VAL A 125 -6.18 3.38 -6.85
C VAL A 125 -4.76 3.14 -6.34
N GLN A 126 -4.45 3.60 -5.11
CA GLN A 126 -3.18 3.33 -4.44
C GLN A 126 -2.86 1.83 -4.46
N TRP A 127 -3.80 1.00 -4.02
CA TRP A 127 -3.61 -0.45 -3.90
C TRP A 127 -3.67 -1.20 -5.23
N LEU A 128 -4.39 -0.68 -6.22
CA LEU A 128 -4.39 -1.23 -7.57
C LEU A 128 -3.05 -1.00 -8.29
N ALA A 129 -2.43 0.16 -8.10
CA ALA A 129 -1.23 0.56 -8.84
C ALA A 129 0.08 0.29 -8.10
N LEU A 130 0.23 0.81 -6.88
CA LEU A 130 1.54 0.92 -6.23
C LEU A 130 2.19 -0.41 -5.85
N PRO A 131 1.47 -1.41 -5.29
CA PRO A 131 2.07 -2.70 -4.99
C PRO A 131 2.68 -3.38 -6.22
N SER A 132 2.02 -3.22 -7.37
CA SER A 132 2.51 -3.77 -8.63
C SER A 132 3.80 -3.09 -9.09
N ILE A 133 3.86 -1.77 -9.00
CA ILE A 133 5.05 -0.97 -9.32
C ILE A 133 6.22 -1.35 -8.40
N ILE A 134 5.98 -1.38 -7.08
CA ILE A 134 7.00 -1.71 -6.09
C ILE A 134 7.54 -3.13 -6.32
N LEU A 135 6.66 -4.12 -6.52
CA LEU A 135 7.05 -5.50 -6.76
C LEU A 135 7.88 -5.65 -8.04
N TYR A 136 7.50 -4.93 -9.10
CA TYR A 136 8.23 -4.90 -10.36
C TYR A 136 9.65 -4.33 -10.17
N ILE A 137 9.77 -3.18 -9.51
CA ILE A 137 11.05 -2.53 -9.25
C ILE A 137 11.95 -3.46 -8.41
N CYS A 138 11.44 -4.02 -7.32
CA CYS A 138 12.19 -4.93 -6.45
C CYS A 138 12.71 -6.16 -7.21
N ALA A 139 11.86 -6.77 -8.02
CA ALA A 139 12.25 -7.90 -8.87
C ALA A 139 13.33 -7.50 -9.88
N ARG A 140 13.26 -6.30 -10.44
CA ARG A 140 14.21 -5.81 -11.44
C ARG A 140 15.59 -5.54 -10.86
N PHE A 141 15.67 -4.81 -9.74
CA PHE A 141 16.92 -4.52 -9.03
C PHE A 141 17.59 -5.78 -8.49
N THR A 142 16.80 -6.77 -8.04
CA THR A 142 17.36 -8.02 -7.51
C THR A 142 17.86 -8.96 -8.59
N ARG A 143 17.28 -8.91 -9.80
CA ARG A 143 17.68 -9.76 -10.93
C ARG A 143 19.02 -9.36 -11.55
N GLY A 144 19.44 -8.10 -11.40
CA GLY A 144 20.64 -7.59 -12.04
C GLY A 144 20.49 -7.56 -13.56
N ARG A 145 20.03 -6.43 -14.10
CA ARG A 145 20.66 -5.91 -15.32
C ARG A 145 21.12 -4.51 -14.99
#